data_AF-A0A959GR65-F1
#
_entry.id   AF-A0A959GR65-F1
#
_cell.length_a   1.000
_cell.length_b   1.000
_cell.length_c   1.000
_cell.angle_alpha   90.00
_cell.angle_beta   90.00
_cell.angle_gamma   90.00
#
_symmetry.space_group_name_H-M   'P 1'
#
loop_
_entity.id
_entity.type
_entity.pdbx_description
1 polymer ?
#
loop_
_entity_poly.entity_id
_entity_poly.type
_entity_poly.pdbx_seq_one_letter_code
_entity_poly.pdbx_strand_id
1 'polypeptide(L)'
;MKRFAFLILLFSPLLGAAQEEALAEDAFFIRRIYDEALTRSRCYDWLNFLAQRIGGRLAGSPQAAAAVEYTRQALDAMQLDSVWLQPCMVPHWVRGEKEQVRI
;
A
#
# COMPACT_ATOMS: atom_id res chain seq x y z
N MET A 1 36.10 39.28 18.53
CA MET A 1 35.88 37.88 18.07
C MET A 1 35.33 36.95 19.16
N LYS A 2 35.87 36.95 20.40
CA LYS A 2 35.39 36.09 21.51
C LYS A 2 33.95 36.36 21.97
N ARG A 3 33.47 37.61 21.89
CA ARG A 3 32.09 38.00 22.28
C ARG A 3 31.01 37.52 21.29
N PHE A 4 31.34 37.41 19.99
CA PHE A 4 30.44 36.84 18.99
C PHE A 4 30.35 35.31 19.08
N ALA A 5 31.45 34.63 19.42
CA ALA A 5 31.45 33.19 19.68
C ALA A 5 30.56 32.81 20.89
N PHE A 6 30.52 33.67 21.92
CA PHE A 6 29.69 33.46 23.11
C PHE A 6 28.19 33.60 22.81
N LEU A 7 27.81 34.53 21.90
CA LEU A 7 26.43 34.71 21.44
C LEU A 7 25.93 33.52 20.57
N ILE A 8 26.80 32.92 19.75
CA ILE A 8 26.47 31.74 18.95
C ILE A 8 26.27 30.49 19.86
N LEU A 9 27.08 30.35 20.92
CA LEU A 9 26.95 29.27 21.92
C LEU A 9 25.69 29.39 22.78
N LEU A 10 25.23 30.62 23.05
CA LEU A 10 23.97 30.87 23.78
C LEU A 10 22.72 30.61 22.92
N PHE A 11 22.83 30.69 21.59
CA PHE A 11 21.72 30.47 20.67
C PHE A 11 21.63 29.02 20.15
N SER A 12 22.65 28.18 20.38
CA SER A 12 22.65 26.77 19.94
C SER A 12 21.56 25.88 20.56
N PRO A 13 21.12 26.04 21.84
CA PRO A 13 20.05 25.19 22.38
C PRO A 13 18.66 25.54 21.83
N LEU A 14 18.45 26.73 21.26
CA LEU A 14 17.19 27.12 20.63
C LEU A 14 16.95 26.41 19.28
N LEU A 15 18.01 25.99 18.57
CA LEU A 15 17.86 25.19 17.34
C LEU A 15 17.55 23.71 17.61
N GLY A 16 18.01 23.14 18.73
CA GLY A 16 17.78 21.73 19.06
C GLY A 16 16.35 21.42 19.49
N ALA A 17 15.71 22.32 20.25
CA ALA A 17 14.34 22.13 20.75
C ALA A 17 13.29 22.12 19.62
N ALA A 18 13.52 22.86 18.53
CA ALA A 18 12.62 22.89 17.37
C ALA A 18 12.62 21.58 16.57
N GLN A 19 13.69 20.79 16.66
CA GLN A 19 13.83 19.53 15.92
C GLN A 19 13.12 18.35 16.64
N GLU A 20 13.00 18.40 17.96
CA GLU A 20 12.30 17.35 18.74
C GLU A 20 10.78 17.37 18.52
N GLU A 21 10.17 18.55 18.34
CA GLU A 21 8.72 18.71 18.15
C GLU A 21 8.26 18.14 16.80
N ALA A 22 9.02 18.37 15.72
CA ALA A 22 8.73 17.82 14.40
C ALA A 22 8.83 16.28 14.37
N LEU A 23 9.84 15.71 15.03
CA LEU A 23 9.99 14.25 15.16
C LEU A 23 8.82 13.61 15.93
N ALA A 24 8.33 14.30 16.96
CA ALA A 24 7.19 13.84 17.74
C ALA A 24 5.88 13.87 16.92
N GLU A 25 5.64 14.94 16.16
CA GLU A 25 4.46 15.04 15.28
C GLU A 25 4.43 13.92 14.22
N ASP A 26 5.56 13.68 13.55
CA ASP A 26 5.69 12.60 12.57
C ASP A 26 5.42 11.23 13.21
N ALA A 27 5.95 10.99 14.41
CA ALA A 27 5.72 9.75 15.15
C ALA A 27 4.23 9.55 15.48
N PHE A 28 3.53 10.60 15.91
CA PHE A 28 2.08 10.54 16.16
C PHE A 28 1.28 10.35 14.87
N PHE A 29 1.70 10.95 13.76
CA PHE A 29 1.09 10.74 12.45
C PHE A 29 1.22 9.28 11.99
N ILE A 30 2.42 8.70 12.05
CA ILE A 30 2.65 7.29 11.73
C ILE A 30 1.81 6.38 12.64
N ARG A 31 1.73 6.71 13.94
CA ARG A 31 0.90 5.97 14.89
C ARG A 31 -0.58 5.98 14.48
N ARG A 32 -1.11 7.14 14.05
CA ARG A 32 -2.49 7.24 13.56
C ARG A 32 -2.73 6.36 12.33
N ILE A 33 -1.81 6.33 11.37
CA ILE A 33 -1.91 5.44 10.20
C ILE A 33 -1.95 3.98 10.65
N TYR A 34 -1.07 3.60 11.59
CA TYR A 34 -1.00 2.25 12.13
C TYR A 34 -2.30 1.84 12.81
N ASP A 35 -2.83 2.69 13.69
CA ASP A 35 -4.07 2.42 14.42
C ASP A 35 -5.28 2.33 13.48
N GLU A 36 -5.38 3.20 12.47
CA GLU A 36 -6.44 3.15 11.45
C GLU A 36 -6.35 1.85 10.63
N ALA A 37 -5.14 1.48 10.19
CA ALA A 37 -4.92 0.26 9.41
C ALA A 37 -5.27 -1.03 10.18
N LEU A 38 -5.16 -1.05 11.51
CA LEU A 38 -5.51 -2.21 12.32
C LEU A 38 -6.97 -2.24 12.75
N THR A 39 -7.59 -1.08 12.95
CA THR A 39 -8.93 -1.00 13.54
C THR A 39 -10.05 -0.81 12.52
N ARG A 40 -9.76 -0.21 11.36
CA ARG A 40 -10.76 0.21 10.37
C ARG A 40 -10.44 -0.23 8.94
N SER A 41 -9.51 -1.17 8.79
CA SER A 41 -9.11 -1.68 7.48
C SER A 41 -10.18 -2.56 6.83
N ARG A 42 -10.27 -2.48 5.50
CA ARG A 42 -11.08 -3.36 4.65
C ARG A 42 -10.27 -4.47 3.95
N CYS A 43 -9.01 -4.65 4.33
CA CYS A 43 -8.11 -5.61 3.70
C CYS A 43 -8.68 -7.03 3.69
N TYR A 44 -9.31 -7.45 4.80
CA TYR A 44 -9.88 -8.79 4.90
C TYR A 44 -11.06 -9.00 3.95
N ASP A 45 -11.99 -8.04 3.90
CA ASP A 45 -13.16 -8.13 3.02
C ASP A 45 -12.77 -8.14 1.54
N TRP A 46 -11.78 -7.30 1.16
CA TRP A 46 -11.26 -7.29 -0.20
C TRP A 46 -10.56 -8.59 -0.56
N LEU A 47 -9.72 -9.12 0.33
CA LEU A 47 -9.08 -10.40 0.12
C LEU A 47 -10.10 -11.53 0.02
N ASN A 48 -11.11 -11.53 0.88
CA ASN A 48 -12.18 -12.51 0.87
C ASN A 48 -12.96 -12.47 -0.45
N PHE A 49 -13.29 -11.30 -0.97
CA PHE A 49 -13.94 -11.17 -2.28
C PHE A 49 -13.05 -11.72 -3.41
N LEU A 50 -11.77 -11.34 -3.41
CA LEU A 50 -10.79 -11.84 -4.40
C LEU A 50 -10.60 -13.36 -4.34
N ALA A 51 -10.62 -13.96 -3.16
CA ALA A 51 -10.38 -15.38 -2.96
C ALA A 51 -11.64 -16.24 -3.16
N GLN A 52 -12.78 -15.80 -2.60
CA GLN A 52 -14.00 -16.61 -2.53
C GLN A 52 -15.00 -16.30 -3.66
N ARG A 53 -15.03 -15.05 -4.16
CA ARG A 53 -15.97 -14.67 -5.23
C ARG A 53 -15.32 -14.77 -6.61
N ILE A 54 -14.09 -14.26 -6.76
CA ILE A 54 -13.37 -14.32 -8.04
C ILE A 54 -12.63 -15.66 -8.20
N GLY A 55 -11.91 -16.10 -7.17
CA GLY A 55 -11.23 -17.39 -7.17
C GLY A 55 -9.87 -17.39 -7.87
N GLY A 56 -9.54 -18.52 -8.53
CA GLY A 56 -8.24 -18.77 -9.14
C GLY A 56 -7.95 -17.83 -10.31
N ARG A 57 -6.97 -16.95 -10.13
CA ARG A 57 -6.68 -15.80 -11.00
C ARG A 57 -5.32 -15.96 -11.71
N LEU A 58 -5.18 -17.04 -12.47
CA LEU A 58 -4.00 -17.29 -13.30
C LEU A 58 -3.88 -16.22 -14.40
N ALA A 59 -2.67 -15.78 -14.73
CA ALA A 59 -2.44 -14.77 -15.76
C ALA A 59 -3.12 -15.14 -17.09
N GLY A 60 -3.80 -14.15 -17.69
CA GLY A 60 -4.58 -14.33 -18.91
C GLY A 60 -5.91 -15.08 -18.73
N SER A 61 -6.27 -15.55 -17.53
CA SER A 61 -7.56 -16.18 -17.30
C SER A 61 -8.70 -15.14 -17.18
N PRO A 62 -9.96 -15.54 -17.42
CA PRO A 62 -11.12 -14.67 -17.20
C PRO A 62 -11.20 -14.11 -15.76
N GLN A 63 -10.81 -14.91 -14.76
CA GLN A 63 -10.80 -14.51 -13.36
C GLN A 63 -9.71 -13.47 -13.07
N ALA A 64 -8.56 -13.53 -13.74
CA ALA A 64 -7.54 -12.49 -13.63
C ALA A 64 -8.06 -11.15 -14.19
N ALA A 65 -8.75 -11.16 -15.33
CA ALA A 65 -9.39 -9.95 -15.87
C ALA A 65 -10.48 -9.40 -14.93
N ALA A 66 -11.30 -10.28 -14.35
CA ALA A 66 -12.30 -9.89 -13.35
C ALA A 66 -11.66 -9.29 -12.09
N ALA A 67 -10.52 -9.83 -11.63
CA ALA A 67 -9.79 -9.28 -10.49
C ALA A 67 -9.27 -7.87 -10.78
N VAL A 68 -8.68 -7.65 -11.96
CA VAL A 68 -8.20 -6.33 -12.39
C VAL A 68 -9.34 -5.30 -12.37
N GLU A 69 -10.47 -5.63 -12.98
CA GLU A 69 -11.62 -4.71 -13.04
C GLU A 69 -12.23 -4.46 -11.66
N TYR A 70 -12.35 -5.48 -10.82
CA TYR A 70 -12.77 -5.32 -9.43
C TYR A 70 -11.85 -4.36 -8.67
N THR A 71 -10.53 -4.52 -8.77
CA THR A 71 -9.59 -3.62 -8.10
C THR A 71 -9.69 -2.19 -8.62
N ARG A 72 -9.89 -2.00 -9.93
CA ARG A 72 -10.11 -0.66 -10.51
C ARG A 72 -11.33 0.02 -9.92
N GLN A 73 -12.47 -0.68 -9.87
CA GLN A 73 -13.70 -0.17 -9.27
C GLN A 73 -13.56 0.12 -7.78
N ALA A 74 -12.83 -0.72 -7.05
CA ALA A 74 -12.56 -0.50 -5.63
C ALA A 74 -11.76 0.79 -5.42
N LEU A 75 -10.75 1.04 -6.26
CA LEU A 75 -9.93 2.25 -6.22
C LEU A 75 -10.71 3.50 -6.67
N ASP A 76 -11.51 3.41 -7.72
CA ASP A 76 -12.39 4.51 -8.18
C ASP A 76 -13.33 4.98 -7.06
N ALA A 77 -13.85 4.03 -6.26
CA ALA A 77 -14.73 4.34 -5.14
C ALA A 77 -14.04 5.09 -3.99
N MET A 78 -12.69 5.12 -3.95
CA MET A 78 -11.90 5.76 -2.89
C MET A 78 -11.60 7.24 -3.14
N GLN A 79 -12.11 7.84 -4.23
CA GLN A 79 -11.90 9.27 -4.56
C GLN A 79 -10.41 9.65 -4.64
N LEU A 80 -9.60 8.76 -5.20
CA LEU A 80 -8.18 9.01 -5.47
C LEU A 80 -8.00 10.01 -6.61
N ASP A 81 -6.82 10.64 -6.69
CA ASP A 81 -6.54 11.66 -7.72
C ASP A 81 -6.70 11.12 -9.16
N SER A 82 -6.28 9.88 -9.40
CA SER A 82 -6.41 9.23 -10.70
C SER A 82 -6.30 7.71 -10.59
N VAL A 83 -7.05 7.01 -11.44
CA VAL A 83 -7.06 5.55 -11.54
C VAL A 83 -7.15 5.17 -13.02
N TRP A 84 -6.24 4.32 -13.50
CA TRP A 84 -6.26 3.81 -14.86
C TRP A 84 -5.70 2.39 -14.92
N LEU A 85 -6.03 1.67 -15.99
CA LEU A 85 -5.46 0.36 -16.28
C LEU A 85 -4.26 0.51 -17.22
N GLN A 86 -3.16 -0.16 -16.88
CA GLN A 86 -2.01 -0.25 -17.76
C GLN A 86 -2.08 -1.57 -18.55
N PRO A 87 -2.08 -1.52 -19.90
CA PRO A 87 -2.06 -2.74 -20.70
C PRO A 87 -0.73 -3.48 -20.53
N CYS A 88 -0.80 -4.80 -20.36
CA CYS A 88 0.36 -5.66 -20.23
C CYS A 88 0.12 -6.98 -20.98
N MET A 89 1.11 -7.41 -21.75
CA MET A 89 1.08 -8.71 -22.43
C MET A 89 1.47 -9.81 -21.44
N VAL A 90 0.63 -10.84 -21.31
CA VAL A 90 0.86 -11.96 -20.40
C VAL A 90 0.72 -13.30 -21.14
N PRO A 91 1.50 -14.32 -20.77
CA PRO A 91 1.29 -15.66 -21.28
C PRO A 91 -0.05 -16.22 -20.76
N HIS A 92 -0.76 -16.95 -21.61
CA HIS A 92 -1.99 -17.65 -21.24
C HIS A 92 -1.72 -19.15 -21.23
N TRP A 93 -1.69 -19.74 -20.04
CA TRP A 93 -1.52 -21.17 -19.86
C TRP A 93 -2.86 -21.81 -19.49
N VAL A 94 -3.21 -22.88 -20.21
CA VAL A 94 -4.40 -23.68 -19.95
C VAL A 94 -3.94 -25.10 -19.63
N ARG A 95 -4.45 -25.66 -18.54
CA ARG A 95 -4.17 -27.05 -18.16
C ARG A 95 -4.79 -27.98 -19.20
N GLY A 96 -3.99 -28.89 -19.76
CA GLY A 96 -4.47 -29.97 -20.61
C GLY A 96 -5.18 -31.08 -19.82
N GLU A 97 -5.43 -32.20 -20.48
CA GLU A 97 -6.07 -33.36 -19.86
C GLU A 97 -5.21 -33.95 -18.72
N LYS A 98 -5.87 -34.65 -17.79
CA LYS A 98 -5.17 -35.32 -16.69
C LYS A 98 -4.42 -36.55 -17.21
N GLU A 99 -3.10 -36.55 -17.05
CA GLU A 99 -2.27 -37.72 -17.33
C GLU A 99 -2.62 -38.89 -16.39
N GLN A 100 -2.69 -40.10 -16.93
CA GLN A 100 -2.95 -41.32 -16.16
C GLN A 100 -1.73 -42.24 -16.22
N VAL A 101 -1.12 -42.51 -15.07
CA VAL A 101 -0.07 -43.54 -14.93
C VAL A 101 -0.71 -44.80 -14.37
N ARG A 102 -0.54 -45.92 -15.08
CA ARG A 102 -0.89 -47.25 -14.58
C ARG A 102 0.38 -47.91 -14.04
N ILE A 103 0.37 -48.28 -12.76
CA ILE A 103 1.42 -49.05 -12.09
C ILE A 103 1.12 -50.54 -12.26
#